data_AF-A0A7Y3LV00-F1
#
_entry.id   AF-A0A7Y3LV00-F1
#
_cell.length_a   1.000
_cell.length_b   1.000
_cell.length_c   1.000
_cell.angle_alpha   90.00
_cell.angle_beta   90.00
_cell.angle_gamma   90.00
#
_symmetry.space_group_name_H-M   'P 1'
#
loop_
_entity.id
_entity.type
_entity.pdbx_description
1 polymer ?
#
loop_
_entity_poly.entity_id
_entity_poly.type
_entity_poly.pdbx_seq_one_letter_code
_entity_poly.pdbx_strand_id
1 'polypeptide(L)'
;MPSAELPDPLDTDPDYRRGQAALADGDYPGAARALAAAAERHPRAPVQYRLALARLARRSPRTLRTEQLADIERLVRHALCTNPAYAPAAALLAVLKEEARESLERADDPPYLPELHARAVHCGREELTELRTHCPAAAGSVTWYLLIGRKDHAS
;
A
#
# COMPACT_ATOMS: atom_id res chain seq x y z
N MET A 1 -3.08 -11.38 35.82
CA MET A 1 -1.87 -10.71 35.33
C MET A 1 -2.18 -10.24 33.93
N PRO A 2 -2.30 -8.93 33.65
CA PRO A 2 -2.34 -8.46 32.27
C PRO A 2 -0.96 -8.77 31.66
N SER A 3 -0.92 -9.60 30.62
CA SER A 3 0.28 -9.78 29.81
C SER A 3 0.60 -8.41 29.21
N ALA A 4 1.71 -7.81 29.63
CA ALA A 4 2.25 -6.64 28.96
C ALA A 4 2.55 -7.09 27.52
N GLU A 5 1.72 -6.67 26.56
CA GLU A 5 2.02 -6.84 25.15
C GLU A 5 3.37 -6.17 24.91
N LEU A 6 4.37 -7.00 24.59
CA LEU A 6 5.68 -6.50 24.18
C LEU A 6 5.45 -5.62 22.94
N PRO A 7 6.03 -4.41 22.90
CA PRO A 7 5.88 -3.54 21.74
C PRO A 7 6.33 -4.28 20.48
N ASP A 8 5.62 -4.07 19.37
CA ASP A 8 6.00 -4.65 18.08
C ASP A 8 7.48 -4.28 17.85
N PRO A 9 8.37 -5.25 17.54
CA PRO A 9 9.77 -4.97 17.26
C PRO A 9 9.95 -3.81 16.28
N LEU A 10 9.00 -3.65 15.37
CA LEU A 10 8.97 -2.59 14.39
C LEU A 10 8.76 -1.19 14.98
N ASP A 11 7.95 -1.05 16.02
CA ASP A 11 7.69 0.24 16.69
C ASP A 11 8.94 0.78 17.41
N THR A 12 9.86 -0.12 17.77
CA THR A 12 11.15 0.24 18.37
C THR A 12 12.22 0.57 17.34
N ASP A 13 12.05 0.20 16.07
CA ASP A 13 13.01 0.46 14.99
C ASP A 13 13.07 1.97 14.68
N PRO A 14 14.25 2.61 14.81
CA PRO A 14 14.39 4.06 14.62
C PRO A 14 14.19 4.49 13.16
N ASP A 15 14.53 3.65 12.19
CA ASP A 15 14.36 3.97 10.77
C ASP A 15 12.92 3.74 10.33
N TYR A 16 12.20 2.78 10.93
CA TYR A 16 10.77 2.65 10.72
C TYR A 16 10.01 3.90 11.21
N ARG A 17 10.28 4.35 12.44
CA ARG A 17 9.67 5.58 12.99
C ARG A 17 10.02 6.81 12.16
N ARG A 18 11.29 6.96 11.77
CA ARG A 18 11.71 8.05 10.87
C ARG A 18 11.00 7.98 9.53
N GLY A 19 10.86 6.78 8.98
CA GLY A 19 10.15 6.53 7.73
C GLY A 19 8.67 6.90 7.78
N GLN A 20 7.99 6.57 8.88
CA GLN A 20 6.60 6.96 9.10
C GLN A 20 6.44 8.48 9.23
N ALA A 21 7.31 9.14 10.01
CA ALA A 21 7.29 10.59 10.16
C ALA A 21 7.49 11.29 8.80
N ALA A 22 8.49 10.84 8.03
CA ALA A 22 8.74 11.38 6.69
C ALA A 22 7.55 11.15 5.72
N LEU A 23 6.84 10.02 5.82
CA LEU A 23 5.61 9.79 5.05
C LEU A 23 4.52 10.80 5.40
N ALA A 24 4.31 11.05 6.69
CA ALA A 24 3.33 12.01 7.18
C ALA A 24 3.66 13.45 6.72
N ASP A 25 4.94 13.81 6.74
CA ASP A 25 5.45 15.11 6.30
C ASP A 25 5.48 15.26 4.76
N GLY A 26 5.28 14.17 4.02
CA GLY A 26 5.35 14.15 2.55
C GLY A 26 6.78 14.12 1.99
N ASP A 27 7.80 13.91 2.82
CA ASP A 27 9.17 13.63 2.39
C ASP A 27 9.29 12.18 1.89
N TYR A 28 8.77 11.92 0.69
CA TYR A 28 8.80 10.59 0.07
C TYR A 28 10.23 10.04 -0.15
N PRO A 29 11.22 10.84 -0.60
CA PRO A 29 12.60 10.36 -0.70
C PRO A 29 13.24 10.01 0.64
N GLY A 30 13.00 10.78 1.70
CA GLY A 30 13.44 10.45 3.06
C GLY A 30 12.75 9.20 3.60
N ALA A 31 11.43 9.12 3.44
CA ALA A 31 10.64 7.96 3.81
C ALA A 31 11.13 6.68 3.13
N ALA A 32 11.33 6.70 1.81
CA ALA A 32 11.76 5.53 1.06
C ALA A 32 13.14 5.02 1.49
N ARG A 33 14.06 5.92 1.86
CA ARG A 33 15.38 5.55 2.38
C ARG A 33 15.29 4.89 3.76
N ALA A 34 14.57 5.52 4.69
CA ALA A 34 14.45 5.02 6.05
C ALA A 34 13.65 3.69 6.10
N LEU A 35 12.55 3.59 5.37
CA LEU A 35 11.75 2.37 5.29
C LEU A 35 12.47 1.22 4.57
N ALA A 36 13.37 1.51 3.61
CA ALA A 36 14.21 0.47 3.02
C ALA A 36 15.16 -0.14 4.05
N ALA A 37 15.83 0.70 4.85
CA ALA A 37 16.71 0.23 5.92
C ALA A 37 15.94 -0.60 6.98
N ALA A 38 14.74 -0.17 7.35
CA ALA A 38 13.88 -0.95 8.24
C ALA A 38 13.42 -2.28 7.61
N ALA A 39 13.11 -2.30 6.31
CA ALA A 39 12.68 -3.51 5.61
C ALA A 39 13.79 -4.57 5.51
N GLU A 40 15.05 -4.16 5.44
CA GLU A 40 16.20 -5.07 5.47
C GLU A 40 16.32 -5.79 6.82
N ARG A 41 16.09 -5.07 7.93
CA ARG A 41 16.11 -5.63 9.29
C ARG A 41 14.85 -6.43 9.62
N HIS A 42 13.72 -6.03 9.07
CA HIS A 42 12.41 -6.61 9.34
C HIS A 42 11.74 -7.11 8.05
N PRO A 43 12.31 -8.14 7.38
CA PRO A 43 11.80 -8.62 6.09
C PRO A 43 10.41 -9.27 6.18
N ARG A 44 9.94 -9.57 7.40
CA ARG A 44 8.61 -10.16 7.67
C ARG A 44 7.66 -9.22 8.42
N ALA A 45 8.02 -7.95 8.57
CA ALA A 45 7.11 -6.95 9.14
C ALA A 45 6.42 -6.18 8.00
N PRO A 46 5.27 -5.53 8.22
CA PRO A 46 4.49 -4.84 7.17
C PRO A 46 5.17 -3.58 6.58
N VAL A 47 6.50 -3.43 6.72
CA VAL A 47 7.29 -2.29 6.22
C VAL A 47 7.23 -2.15 4.71
N GLN A 48 7.11 -3.27 3.97
CA GLN A 48 7.12 -3.22 2.50
C GLN A 48 5.91 -2.48 1.94
N TYR A 49 4.75 -2.53 2.63
CA TYR A 49 3.59 -1.73 2.25
C TYR A 49 3.87 -0.23 2.43
N ARG A 50 4.44 0.17 3.56
CA ARG A 50 4.82 1.57 3.82
C ARG A 50 5.86 2.05 2.81
N LEU A 51 6.86 1.21 2.51
CA LEU A 51 7.85 1.50 1.48
C LEU A 51 7.20 1.64 0.10
N ALA A 52 6.20 0.80 -0.23
CA ALA A 52 5.45 0.92 -1.48
C ALA A 52 4.74 2.29 -1.58
N LEU A 53 4.08 2.75 -0.51
CA LEU A 53 3.48 4.09 -0.46
C LEU A 53 4.53 5.21 -0.66
N ALA A 54 5.70 5.08 -0.03
CA ALA A 54 6.79 6.04 -0.19
C ALA A 54 7.33 6.07 -1.62
N ARG A 55 7.46 4.91 -2.28
CA ARG A 55 7.92 4.80 -3.68
C ARG A 55 6.88 5.33 -4.67
N LEU A 56 5.59 5.19 -4.34
CA LEU A 56 4.51 5.77 -5.11
C LEU A 56 4.57 7.30 -5.10
N ALA A 57 4.84 7.90 -3.94
CA ALA A 57 5.13 9.32 -3.77
C ALA A 57 4.01 10.24 -4.30
N ARG A 58 2.74 9.94 -3.97
CA ARG A 58 1.56 10.70 -4.45
C ARG A 58 1.41 10.77 -5.97
N ARG A 59 1.95 9.79 -6.69
CA ARG A 59 1.75 9.69 -8.15
C ARG A 59 0.67 8.66 -8.44
N SER A 60 -0.15 8.92 -9.45
CA SER A 60 -1.06 7.90 -9.95
C SER A 60 -0.25 6.77 -10.57
N PRO A 61 -0.63 5.50 -10.35
CA PRO A 61 0.06 4.37 -10.96
C PRO A 61 0.18 4.45 -12.48
N ARG A 62 -0.77 5.09 -13.19
CA ARG A 62 -0.70 5.32 -14.66
C ARG A 62 0.48 6.17 -15.10
N THR A 63 0.97 7.03 -14.20
CA THR A 63 2.08 7.96 -14.51
C THR A 63 3.46 7.33 -14.29
N LEU A 64 3.52 6.10 -13.77
CA LEU A 64 4.76 5.42 -13.46
C LEU A 64 5.31 4.68 -14.67
N ARG A 65 6.64 4.61 -14.75
CA ARG A 65 7.31 3.72 -15.69
C ARG A 65 7.09 2.27 -15.28
N THR A 66 7.10 1.37 -16.26
CA THR A 66 6.92 -0.08 -16.10
C THR A 66 7.76 -0.69 -14.97
N GLU A 67 9.04 -0.32 -14.89
CA GLU A 67 9.97 -0.79 -13.85
C GLU A 67 9.61 -0.31 -12.45
N GLN A 68 9.19 0.95 -12.32
CA GLN A 68 8.80 1.55 -11.04
C GLN A 68 7.52 0.91 -10.52
N LEU A 69 6.56 0.68 -11.41
CA LEU A 69 5.33 -0.02 -11.09
C LEU A 69 5.62 -1.47 -10.66
N ALA A 70 6.47 -2.19 -11.39
CA ALA A 70 6.85 -3.57 -11.05
C ALA A 70 7.53 -3.67 -9.67
N ASP A 71 8.39 -2.71 -9.33
CA ASP A 71 9.03 -2.65 -8.01
C ASP A 71 7.99 -2.43 -6.89
N ILE A 72 7.06 -1.49 -7.09
CA ILE A 72 5.98 -1.22 -6.12
C ILE A 72 5.07 -2.45 -5.98
N GLU A 73 4.65 -3.07 -7.08
CA GLU A 73 3.84 -4.30 -7.03
C GLU A 73 4.54 -5.41 -6.26
N ARG A 74 5.86 -5.60 -6.47
CA ARG A 74 6.66 -6.58 -5.75
C ARG A 74 6.64 -6.33 -4.25
N LEU A 75 6.80 -5.08 -3.82
CA LEU A 75 6.73 -4.70 -2.41
C LEU A 75 5.36 -5.00 -1.79
N VAL A 76 4.28 -4.67 -2.49
CA VAL A 76 2.91 -4.91 -2.01
C VAL A 76 2.60 -6.41 -1.95
N ARG A 77 2.99 -7.18 -2.97
CA ARG A 77 2.86 -8.65 -2.96
C ARG A 77 3.64 -9.26 -1.81
N HIS A 78 4.85 -8.78 -1.53
CA HIS A 78 5.64 -9.24 -0.39
C HIS A 78 4.93 -9.00 0.95
N ALA A 79 4.32 -7.82 1.12
CA ALA A 79 3.51 -7.52 2.30
C ALA A 79 2.32 -8.50 2.44
N LEU A 80 1.67 -8.85 1.33
CA LEU A 80 0.56 -9.84 1.32
C LEU A 80 1.02 -11.29 1.52
N CYS A 81 2.21 -11.66 1.07
CA CYS A 81 2.80 -12.97 1.36
C CYS A 81 3.12 -13.11 2.84
N THR A 82 3.53 -12.02 3.48
CA THR A 82 3.87 -11.97 4.90
C THR A 82 2.63 -11.92 5.78
N ASN A 83 1.63 -11.11 5.39
CA ASN A 83 0.34 -11.03 6.05
C ASN A 83 -0.79 -11.09 5.01
N PRO A 84 -1.35 -12.28 4.73
CA PRO A 84 -2.45 -12.44 3.79
C PRO A 84 -3.74 -11.72 4.22
N ALA A 85 -3.92 -11.39 5.49
CA ALA A 85 -5.09 -10.64 5.94
C ALA A 85 -4.90 -9.12 5.81
N TYR A 86 -3.76 -8.64 5.30
CA TYR A 86 -3.47 -7.20 5.27
C TYR A 86 -4.26 -6.46 4.18
N ALA A 87 -5.48 -6.05 4.55
CA ALA A 87 -6.45 -5.42 3.65
C ALA A 87 -5.95 -4.15 2.93
N PRO A 88 -5.17 -3.23 3.56
CA PRO A 88 -4.61 -2.07 2.87
C PRO A 88 -3.66 -2.43 1.73
N ALA A 89 -2.86 -3.48 1.89
CA ALA A 89 -1.98 -3.97 0.83
C ALA A 89 -2.78 -4.64 -0.30
N ALA A 90 -3.86 -5.35 0.01
CA ALA A 90 -4.75 -5.91 -1.00
C ALA A 90 -5.44 -4.80 -1.82
N ALA A 91 -5.91 -3.75 -1.14
CA ALA A 91 -6.50 -2.57 -1.75
C ALA A 91 -5.52 -1.87 -2.71
N LEU A 92 -4.29 -1.60 -2.25
CA LEU A 92 -3.26 -0.99 -3.08
C LEU A 92 -2.92 -1.85 -4.31
N LEU A 93 -2.79 -3.17 -4.14
CA LEU A 93 -2.48 -4.06 -5.27
C LEU A 93 -3.61 -4.08 -6.31
N ALA A 94 -4.88 -4.02 -5.88
CA ALA A 94 -6.00 -3.94 -6.80
C ALA A 94 -5.95 -2.66 -7.64
N VAL A 95 -5.68 -1.52 -7.00
CA VAL A 95 -5.53 -0.22 -7.67
C VAL A 95 -4.38 -0.24 -8.67
N LEU A 96 -3.20 -0.74 -8.25
CA LEU A 96 -2.03 -0.82 -9.13
C LEU A 96 -2.35 -1.64 -10.39
N LYS A 97 -3.00 -2.79 -10.23
CA LYS A 97 -3.35 -3.69 -11.35
C LYS A 97 -4.37 -3.08 -12.31
N GLU A 98 -5.41 -2.42 -11.80
CA GLU A 98 -6.41 -1.75 -12.64
C GLU A 98 -5.78 -0.62 -13.45
N GLU A 99 -5.11 0.31 -12.77
CA GLU A 99 -4.49 1.49 -13.39
C GLU A 99 -3.36 1.09 -14.36
N ALA A 100 -2.58 0.05 -14.04
CA ALA A 100 -1.54 -0.46 -14.92
C ALA A 100 -2.10 -1.12 -16.19
N ARG A 101 -3.21 -1.87 -16.07
CA ARG A 101 -3.86 -2.51 -17.21
C ARG A 101 -4.38 -1.48 -18.20
N GLU A 102 -5.00 -0.42 -17.68
CA GLU A 102 -5.51 0.68 -18.51
C GLU A 102 -4.38 1.48 -19.19
N SER A 103 -3.20 1.58 -18.57
CA SER A 103 -2.10 2.41 -19.09
C SER A 103 -1.08 1.66 -19.96
N LEU A 104 -0.89 0.36 -19.78
CA LEU A 104 0.24 -0.39 -20.36
C LEU A 104 -0.19 -1.51 -21.31
N GLU A 105 -1.46 -1.57 -21.72
CA GLU A 105 -2.02 -2.64 -22.57
C GLU A 105 -1.69 -4.06 -22.05
N ARG A 106 -1.56 -4.22 -20.73
CA ARG A 106 -1.24 -5.48 -20.04
C ARG A 106 -2.45 -6.41 -19.95
N ALA A 107 -3.00 -6.79 -21.10
CA ALA A 107 -4.22 -7.59 -21.22
C ALA A 107 -4.10 -9.00 -20.63
N ASP A 108 -2.88 -9.57 -20.59
CA ASP A 108 -2.62 -10.99 -20.27
C ASP A 108 -2.43 -11.31 -18.78
N ASP A 109 -2.46 -10.33 -17.88
CA ASP A 109 -2.44 -10.62 -16.43
C ASP A 109 -3.89 -10.89 -15.95
N PRO A 110 -4.23 -12.12 -15.54
CA PRO A 110 -5.60 -12.47 -15.17
C PRO A 110 -6.08 -11.65 -13.96
N PRO A 111 -7.39 -11.35 -13.89
CA PRO A 111 -7.91 -10.48 -12.85
C PRO A 111 -7.93 -11.21 -11.51
N TYR A 112 -6.88 -11.04 -10.73
CA TYR A 112 -6.92 -11.19 -9.26
C TYR A 112 -7.81 -10.11 -8.59
N LEU A 113 -8.42 -9.23 -9.38
CA LEU A 113 -9.22 -8.11 -8.92
C LEU A 113 -10.39 -8.53 -8.00
N PRO A 114 -11.19 -9.57 -8.29
CA PRO A 114 -12.29 -9.95 -7.40
C PRO A 114 -11.82 -10.40 -6.01
N GLU A 115 -10.75 -11.18 -5.92
CA GLU A 115 -10.18 -11.63 -4.64
C GLU A 115 -9.52 -10.48 -3.86
N LEU A 116 -8.81 -9.60 -4.56
CA LEU A 116 -8.22 -8.42 -3.95
C LEU A 116 -9.30 -7.45 -3.47
N HIS A 117 -10.38 -7.27 -4.24
CA HIS A 117 -11.55 -6.49 -3.85
C HIS A 117 -12.22 -7.08 -2.63
N ALA A 118 -12.44 -8.40 -2.60
CA ALA A 118 -13.03 -9.10 -1.45
C ALA A 118 -12.20 -8.92 -0.18
N ARG A 119 -10.86 -8.91 -0.27
CA ARG A 119 -9.98 -8.65 0.88
C ARG A 119 -9.95 -7.17 1.26
N ALA A 120 -9.99 -6.30 0.27
CA ALA A 120 -9.92 -4.86 0.47
C ALA A 120 -11.18 -4.27 1.14
N VAL A 121 -12.33 -4.98 1.14
CA VAL A 121 -13.52 -4.55 1.91
C VAL A 121 -13.27 -4.48 3.42
N HIS A 122 -12.27 -5.22 3.92
CA HIS A 122 -11.88 -5.21 5.33
C HIS A 122 -10.96 -4.03 5.68
N CYS A 123 -10.53 -3.25 4.69
CA CYS A 123 -9.72 -2.07 4.91
C CYS A 123 -10.54 -1.04 5.69
N GLY A 124 -10.06 -0.59 6.84
CA GLY A 124 -10.64 0.41 7.73
C GLY A 124 -10.67 1.81 7.12
N ARG A 125 -11.36 2.75 7.77
CA ARG A 125 -11.58 4.10 7.21
C ARG A 125 -10.27 4.91 7.20
N GLU A 126 -9.48 4.76 8.25
CA GLU A 126 -8.18 5.42 8.40
C GLU A 126 -7.20 4.93 7.34
N GLU A 127 -7.13 3.61 7.14
CA GLU A 127 -6.23 3.00 6.16
C GLU A 127 -6.61 3.36 4.71
N LEU A 128 -7.91 3.45 4.40
CA LEU A 128 -8.37 3.97 3.10
C LEU A 128 -8.03 5.45 2.92
N THR A 129 -8.10 6.24 3.99
CA THR A 129 -7.74 7.67 3.95
C THR A 129 -6.24 7.85 3.71
N GLU A 130 -5.42 7.05 4.38
CA GLU A 130 -3.97 6.99 4.16
C GLU A 130 -3.65 6.57 2.72
N LEU A 131 -4.26 5.48 2.25
CA LEU A 131 -4.09 5.01 0.88
C LEU A 131 -4.44 6.12 -0.11
N ARG A 132 -5.56 6.83 0.09
CA ARG A 132 -5.98 7.95 -0.78
C ARG A 132 -5.00 9.11 -0.74
N THR A 133 -4.38 9.35 0.41
CA THR A 133 -3.42 10.44 0.61
C THR A 133 -2.10 10.19 -0.13
N HIS A 134 -1.71 8.93 -0.30
CA HIS A 134 -0.42 8.56 -0.89
C HIS A 134 -0.53 7.95 -2.30
N CYS A 135 -1.70 7.43 -2.66
CA CYS A 135 -2.03 6.83 -3.94
C CYS A 135 -3.23 7.55 -4.57
N PRO A 136 -3.01 8.67 -5.27
CA PRO A 136 -4.11 9.26 -6.03
C PRO A 136 -4.51 8.34 -7.18
N ALA A 137 -5.80 8.03 -7.24
CA ALA A 137 -6.44 7.36 -8.36
C ALA A 137 -6.55 8.29 -9.57
N ALA A 138 -6.57 7.76 -10.79
CA ALA A 138 -7.16 8.53 -11.88
C ALA A 138 -8.69 8.62 -11.71
N ALA A 139 -9.26 9.71 -12.23
CA ALA A 139 -10.71 9.84 -12.34
C ALA A 139 -11.27 8.68 -13.18
N GLY A 140 -12.17 7.88 -12.59
CA GLY A 140 -12.79 6.72 -13.26
C GLY A 140 -12.28 5.35 -12.82
N SER A 141 -11.31 5.25 -11.90
CA SER A 141 -10.92 3.96 -11.31
C SER A 141 -12.11 3.32 -10.57
N VAL A 142 -12.59 2.19 -11.12
CA VAL A 142 -13.71 1.43 -10.56
C VAL A 142 -13.32 0.84 -9.20
N THR A 143 -12.08 0.37 -9.08
CA THR A 143 -11.54 -0.13 -7.81
C THR A 143 -11.58 0.95 -6.74
N TRP A 144 -11.15 2.18 -7.03
CA TRP A 144 -11.24 3.28 -6.08
C TRP A 144 -12.68 3.67 -5.73
N TYR A 145 -13.58 3.68 -6.71
CA TYR A 145 -15.00 3.92 -6.47
C TYR A 145 -15.60 2.86 -5.53
N LEU A 146 -15.28 1.58 -5.73
CA LEU A 146 -15.77 0.48 -4.89
C LEU A 146 -15.18 0.51 -3.47
N LEU A 147 -13.91 0.92 -3.33
CA LEU A 147 -13.23 1.00 -2.04
C LEU A 147 -13.67 2.21 -1.21
N ILE A 148 -13.83 3.38 -1.83
CA ILE A 148 -14.20 4.62 -1.15
C ILE A 148 -15.73 4.77 -1.05
N GLY A 149 -16.45 4.55 -2.15
CA GLY A 149 -17.90 4.75 -2.23
C GLY A 149 -18.71 3.87 -1.25
N ARG A 150 -18.16 2.73 -0.83
CA ARG A 150 -18.78 1.88 0.20
C ARG A 150 -18.81 2.52 1.60
N LYS A 151 -17.92 3.47 1.91
CA LYS A 151 -17.80 4.03 3.27
C LYS A 151 -18.43 5.40 3.44
N ASP A 152 -18.66 6.13 2.37
CA ASP A 152 -19.43 7.38 2.41
C ASP A 152 -20.94 7.13 2.50
N HIS A 153 -21.42 5.90 2.33
CA HIS A 153 -22.84 5.52 2.42
C HIS A 153 -23.17 4.68 3.67
N ALA A 154 -22.19 4.41 4.53
CA ALA A 154 -22.38 3.76 5.81
C ALA A 154 -22.44 4.80 6.95
N SER A 155 -23.34 5.78 6.81
CA SER A 155 -23.76 6.71 7.87
C SER A 155 -25.11 6.30 8.43
#